data_AF-A0A842LL96-F1
#
_entry.id   AF-A0A842LL96-F1
#
_cell.length_a   1.000
_cell.length_b   1.000
_cell.length_c   1.000
_cell.angle_alpha   90.00
_cell.angle_beta   90.00
_cell.angle_gamma   90.00
#
_symmetry.space_group_name_H-M   'P 1'
#
loop_
_entity.id
_entity.type
_entity.pdbx_description
1 polymer ?
#
loop_
_entity_poly.entity_id
_entity_poly.type
_entity_poly.pdbx_seq_one_letter_code
_entity_poly.pdbx_strand_id
1 'polypeptide(L)'
;KDIGREVILAGWVHAVRDFGSLTFVDLRDSSGIVQLVFRGDPRARELGREDVIRVTGKVVGRENPNPNLPTGAVEVAVENLEILAKSKPLPFLPEEEVKASEETRLRYRFLDLRRPRMQRNLRLRHKVAMAIREYLDAHGFIEV
;
A
#
# COMPACT_ATOMS: atom_id res chain seq x y z
N LYS A 1 13.44 10.73 9.58
CA LYS A 1 13.81 12.04 8.99
C LYS A 1 12.59 12.89 8.66
N ASP A 2 11.42 12.29 8.43
CA ASP A 2 10.23 13.02 7.97
C ASP A 2 9.25 13.43 9.07
N ILE A 3 9.53 13.13 10.35
CA ILE A 3 8.70 13.56 11.48
C ILE A 3 8.54 15.08 11.44
N GLY A 4 7.29 15.53 11.58
CA GLY A 4 6.91 16.93 11.54
C GLY A 4 6.53 17.44 10.15
N ARG A 5 6.80 16.70 9.07
CA ARG A 5 6.41 17.08 7.71
C ARG A 5 4.94 16.81 7.45
N GLU A 6 4.33 17.72 6.71
CA GLU A 6 3.03 17.49 6.07
C GLU A 6 3.22 16.67 4.81
N VAL A 7 2.37 15.68 4.59
CA VAL A 7 2.41 14.76 3.46
C VAL A 7 1.03 14.56 2.88
N ILE A 8 0.98 14.34 1.56
CA ILE A 8 -0.21 13.90 0.85
C ILE A 8 0.06 12.49 0.37
N LEU A 9 -0.80 11.53 0.77
CA LEU A 9 -0.67 10.13 0.42
C LEU A 9 -1.96 9.64 -0.23
N ALA A 10 -1.83 8.80 -1.25
CA ALA A 10 -2.96 8.11 -1.87
C ALA A 10 -2.65 6.63 -2.02
N GLY A 11 -3.67 5.79 -1.82
CA GLY A 11 -3.49 4.34 -1.87
C GLY A 11 -4.76 3.58 -1.53
N TRP A 12 -4.59 2.30 -1.27
CA TRP A 12 -5.66 1.37 -0.91
C TRP A 12 -5.69 1.13 0.59
N VAL A 13 -6.88 1.12 1.17
CA VAL A 13 -7.10 0.71 2.55
C VAL A 13 -6.79 -0.78 2.69
N HIS A 14 -5.72 -1.12 3.42
CA HIS A 14 -5.33 -2.50 3.66
C HIS A 14 -6.06 -3.10 4.86
N ALA A 15 -6.15 -2.33 5.94
CA ALA A 15 -6.85 -2.72 7.16
C ALA A 15 -7.38 -1.48 7.88
N VAL A 16 -8.48 -1.66 8.61
CA VAL A 16 -9.08 -0.65 9.49
C VAL A 16 -9.19 -1.27 10.88
N ARG A 17 -8.72 -0.56 11.90
CA ARG A 17 -8.80 -0.94 13.31
C ARG A 17 -9.45 0.20 14.09
N ASP A 18 -10.66 -0.01 14.57
CA ASP A 18 -11.43 0.99 15.31
C ASP A 18 -11.35 0.73 16.82
N PHE A 19 -10.98 1.77 17.57
CA PHE A 19 -10.91 1.79 19.04
C PHE A 19 -11.88 2.84 19.62
N GLY A 20 -12.90 3.24 18.87
CA GLY A 20 -13.83 4.29 19.28
C GLY A 20 -13.20 5.66 19.02
N SER A 21 -12.53 6.25 20.01
CA SER A 21 -11.97 7.62 19.88
C SER A 21 -10.84 7.72 18.85
N LEU A 22 -10.21 6.59 18.53
CA LEU A 22 -9.12 6.45 17.57
C LEU A 22 -9.46 5.40 16.52
N THR A 23 -9.20 5.72 15.26
CA THR A 23 -9.27 4.75 14.17
C THR A 23 -7.91 4.71 13.48
N PHE A 24 -7.34 3.51 13.37
CA PHE A 24 -6.09 3.27 12.65
C PHE A 24 -6.41 2.65 11.30
N VAL A 25 -5.80 3.19 10.25
CA VAL A 25 -5.94 2.67 8.90
C VAL A 25 -4.56 2.38 8.34
N ASP A 26 -4.33 1.15 7.91
CA ASP A 26 -3.12 0.80 7.17
C ASP A 26 -3.36 1.17 5.70
N LEU A 27 -2.65 2.19 5.21
CA LEU A 27 -2.69 2.62 3.80
C LEU A 27 -1.57 1.91 3.04
N ARG A 28 -1.94 1.19 1.97
CA ARG A 28 -1.00 0.48 1.09
C ARG A 28 -0.91 1.16 -0.25
N ASP A 29 0.30 1.33 -0.75
CA ASP A 29 0.59 1.69 -2.12
C ASP A 29 1.61 0.71 -2.74
N SER A 30 2.26 1.11 -3.83
CA SER A 30 3.29 0.28 -4.45
C SER A 30 4.57 0.16 -3.60
N SER A 31 4.86 1.15 -2.76
CA SER A 31 6.10 1.25 -1.98
C SER A 31 6.04 0.51 -0.64
N GLY A 32 4.84 0.36 -0.06
CA GLY A 32 4.66 -0.37 1.18
C GLY A 32 3.35 -0.04 1.88
N ILE A 33 3.38 -0.15 3.20
CA ILE A 33 2.26 0.16 4.09
C ILE A 33 2.70 1.27 5.04
N VAL A 34 1.80 2.21 5.34
CA VAL A 34 1.96 3.21 6.40
C VAL A 34 0.69 3.26 7.25
N GLN A 35 0.86 3.45 8.55
CA GLN A 35 -0.29 3.66 9.43
C GLN A 35 -0.75 5.11 9.37
N LEU A 36 -2.06 5.28 9.19
CA LEU A 36 -2.79 6.51 9.37
C LEU A 36 -3.50 6.48 10.71
N VAL A 37 -3.52 7.61 11.41
CA VAL A 37 -4.24 7.79 12.68
C VAL A 37 -5.29 8.86 12.50
N PHE A 38 -6.53 8.48 12.78
CA PHE A 38 -7.69 9.37 12.80
C PHE A 38 -8.15 9.56 14.24
N ARG A 39 -8.31 10.82 14.65
CA ARG A 39 -8.81 11.20 15.98
C ARG A 39 -10.23 11.73 15.84
N GLY A 40 -11.22 10.91 16.15
CA GLY A 40 -12.63 11.32 16.14
C GLY A 40 -13.25 11.61 14.77
N ASP A 41 -12.65 11.19 13.65
CA ASP A 41 -13.28 11.31 12.32
C ASP A 41 -14.15 10.07 12.03
N PRO A 42 -15.49 10.19 12.00
CA PRO A 42 -16.38 9.06 11.78
C PRO A 42 -16.21 8.44 10.38
N ARG A 43 -15.76 9.20 9.37
CA ARG A 43 -15.57 8.71 8.00
C ARG A 43 -14.50 7.63 7.92
N ALA A 44 -13.52 7.65 8.82
CA ALA A 44 -12.48 6.64 8.89
C ALA A 44 -13.03 5.25 9.26
N ARG A 45 -14.11 5.19 10.05
CA ARG A 45 -14.77 3.94 10.45
C ARG A 45 -15.59 3.32 9.33
N GLU A 46 -16.02 4.13 8.36
CA GLU A 46 -16.78 3.70 7.19
C GLU A 46 -15.89 3.20 6.04
N LEU A 47 -14.57 3.23 6.20
CA LEU A 47 -13.63 2.74 5.20
C LEU A 47 -13.67 1.21 5.12
N GLY A 48 -13.86 0.70 3.90
CA GLY A 48 -13.78 -0.72 3.58
C GLY A 48 -12.39 -1.11 3.11
N ARG A 49 -12.09 -2.42 3.18
CA ARG A 49 -10.87 -2.96 2.58
C ARG A 49 -10.85 -2.69 1.06
N GLU A 50 -9.69 -2.29 0.57
CA GLU A 50 -9.41 -1.86 -0.81
C GLU A 50 -10.13 -0.59 -1.28
N ASP A 51 -10.78 0.18 -0.39
CA ASP A 51 -11.18 1.55 -0.71
C ASP A 51 -9.96 2.38 -1.14
N VAL A 52 -10.13 3.22 -2.16
CA VAL A 52 -9.10 4.14 -2.63
C VAL A 52 -9.29 5.47 -1.95
N ILE A 53 -8.29 5.90 -1.19
CA ILE A 53 -8.35 7.15 -0.43
C ILE A 53 -7.15 8.03 -0.74
N ARG A 54 -7.35 9.34 -0.59
CA ARG A 54 -6.31 10.35 -0.50
C ARG A 54 -6.39 11.00 0.87
N VAL A 55 -5.25 11.14 1.53
CA VAL A 55 -5.14 11.78 2.84
C VAL A 55 -4.08 12.86 2.82
N THR A 56 -4.32 13.91 3.58
CA THR A 56 -3.31 14.91 3.93
C THR A 56 -3.15 14.91 5.44
N GLY A 57 -1.92 14.98 5.93
CA GLY A 57 -1.66 14.97 7.36
C GLY A 57 -0.19 15.08 7.70
N LYS A 58 0.11 15.02 8.99
CA LYS A 58 1.46 15.23 9.52
C LYS A 58 2.10 13.90 9.94
N VAL A 59 3.34 13.70 9.53
CA VAL A 59 4.14 12.54 9.97
C VAL A 59 4.52 12.73 11.44
N VAL A 60 4.20 11.75 12.27
CA VAL A 60 4.49 11.73 13.71
C VAL A 60 5.21 10.43 14.08
N GLY A 61 5.95 10.45 15.19
CA GLY A 61 6.55 9.23 15.74
C GLY A 61 5.48 8.33 16.34
N ARG A 62 5.61 7.02 16.15
CA ARG A 62 4.78 6.04 16.85
C ARG A 62 5.27 5.86 18.28
N GLU A 63 4.33 5.77 19.23
CA GLU A 63 4.64 5.41 20.62
C GLU A 63 5.21 3.99 20.72
N ASN A 64 4.62 3.05 19.96
CA ASN A 64 5.06 1.66 19.89
C ASN A 64 5.52 1.32 18.46
N PRO A 65 6.81 1.42 18.15
CA PRO A 65 7.35 1.09 16.84
C PRO A 65 7.08 -0.37 16.43
N ASN A 66 6.71 -0.60 15.18
CA ASN A 66 6.55 -1.94 14.61
C ASN A 66 7.80 -2.34 13.80
N PRO A 67 8.68 -3.23 14.29
CA PRO A 67 9.92 -3.58 13.60
C PRO A 67 9.69 -4.35 12.27
N ASN A 68 8.50 -4.89 12.05
CA ASN A 68 8.17 -5.65 10.83
C ASN A 68 7.83 -4.75 9.63
N LEU A 69 7.70 -3.43 9.85
CA LEU A 69 7.37 -2.46 8.80
C LEU A 69 8.50 -1.46 8.59
N PRO A 70 8.89 -1.15 7.34
CA PRO A 70 9.87 -0.11 7.06
C PRO A 70 9.46 1.28 7.59
N THR A 71 8.16 1.57 7.59
CA THR A 71 7.58 2.80 8.16
C THR A 71 7.19 2.64 9.64
N GLY A 72 7.55 1.52 10.27
CA GLY A 72 6.97 1.11 11.55
C GLY A 72 7.29 2.02 12.73
N ALA A 73 8.30 2.88 12.62
CA ALA A 73 8.64 3.90 13.62
C ALA A 73 7.79 5.18 13.53
N VAL A 74 7.01 5.35 12.44
CA VAL A 74 6.21 6.55 12.19
C VAL A 74 4.78 6.20 11.81
N GLU A 75 3.91 7.20 11.90
CA GLU A 75 2.54 7.17 11.41
C GLU A 75 2.14 8.57 10.92
N VAL A 76 0.99 8.67 10.25
CA VAL A 76 0.47 9.96 9.77
C VAL A 76 -0.78 10.31 10.56
N ALA A 77 -0.70 11.39 11.34
CA ALA A 77 -1.88 12.00 11.93
C ALA A 77 -2.67 12.70 10.81
N VAL A 78 -3.85 12.16 10.47
CA VAL A 78 -4.61 12.62 9.31
C VAL A 78 -5.42 13.86 9.66
N GLU A 79 -5.32 14.88 8.81
CA GLU A 79 -6.07 16.14 8.93
C GLU A 79 -7.20 16.17 7.92
N ASN A 80 -6.97 15.66 6.70
CA ASN A 80 -7.97 15.59 5.65
C ASN A 80 -8.04 14.19 5.05
N LEU A 81 -9.27 13.70 4.84
CA LEU A 81 -9.58 12.45 4.17
C LEU A 81 -10.52 12.72 3.00
N GLU A 82 -10.16 12.15 1.85
CA GLU A 82 -10.98 12.07 0.67
C GLU A 82 -11.07 10.62 0.20
N ILE A 83 -12.29 10.18 -0.07
CA ILE A 83 -12.55 8.85 -0.62
C ILE A 83 -12.64 9.00 -2.14
N LEU A 84 -11.61 8.54 -2.84
CA LEU A 84 -11.53 8.62 -4.31
C LEU A 84 -12.42 7.57 -4.97
N ALA A 85 -12.48 6.36 -4.39
CA ALA A 85 -13.36 5.29 -4.86
C ALA A 85 -13.66 4.28 -3.74
N LYS A 86 -14.91 3.83 -3.67
CA LYS A 86 -15.32 2.71 -2.81
C LYS A 86 -15.07 1.37 -3.49
N SER A 87 -14.58 0.40 -2.73
CA SER A 87 -14.39 -0.97 -3.22
C SER A 87 -15.72 -1.70 -3.27
N LYS A 88 -15.89 -2.51 -4.33
CA LYS A 88 -16.93 -3.54 -4.38
C LYS A 88 -16.54 -4.74 -3.51
N PRO A 89 -17.47 -5.65 -3.17
CA PRO A 89 -17.14 -6.91 -2.53
C PRO A 89 -16.03 -7.64 -3.28
N LEU A 90 -14.99 -8.03 -2.56
CA LEU A 90 -13.77 -8.59 -3.14
C LEU A 90 -13.90 -10.12 -3.26
N PRO A 91 -13.52 -10.72 -4.41
CA PRO A 91 -13.52 -12.18 -4.56
C PRO A 91 -12.46 -12.85 -3.66
N PHE A 92 -11.40 -12.12 -3.33
CA PHE A 92 -10.38 -12.48 -2.34
C PHE A 92 -9.60 -11.21 -1.95
N LEU A 93 -8.83 -11.32 -0.87
CA LEU A 93 -8.02 -10.21 -0.37
C LEU A 93 -6.60 -10.29 -0.95
N PRO A 94 -6.00 -9.18 -1.41
CA PRO A 94 -4.64 -9.17 -1.94
C PRO A 94 -3.59 -9.19 -0.81
N GLU A 95 -3.59 -10.26 -0.02
CA GLU A 95 -2.66 -10.53 1.08
C GLU A 95 -1.52 -11.47 0.62
N GLU A 96 -0.52 -11.67 1.48
CA GLU A 96 0.64 -12.53 1.17
C GLU A 96 0.20 -13.99 0.95
N GLU A 97 -0.63 -14.52 1.84
CA GLU A 97 -1.29 -15.80 1.69
C GLU A 97 -2.72 -15.61 1.16
N VAL A 98 -3.03 -16.25 0.03
CA VAL A 98 -4.36 -16.21 -0.58
C VAL A 98 -4.94 -17.61 -0.61
N LYS A 99 -6.15 -17.75 -0.06
CA LYS A 99 -6.92 -19.02 -0.05
C LYS A 99 -7.72 -19.26 -1.34
N ALA A 100 -7.81 -18.28 -2.22
CA ALA A 100 -8.55 -18.40 -3.47
C ALA A 100 -7.84 -19.34 -4.45
N SER A 101 -8.64 -20.06 -5.24
CA SER A 101 -8.13 -20.95 -6.29
C SER A 101 -7.32 -20.17 -7.33
N GLU A 102 -6.39 -20.85 -7.99
CA GLU A 102 -5.62 -20.26 -9.09
C GLU A 102 -6.53 -19.71 -10.19
N GLU A 103 -7.58 -20.45 -10.57
CA GLU A 103 -8.57 -19.99 -11.55
C GLU A 103 -9.18 -18.64 -11.15
N THR A 104 -9.60 -18.50 -9.89
CA THR A 104 -10.16 -17.23 -9.37
C THR A 104 -9.12 -16.11 -9.44
N ARG A 105 -7.88 -16.41 -9.05
CA ARG A 105 -6.77 -15.44 -9.07
C ARG A 105 -6.41 -15.00 -10.49
N LEU A 106 -6.48 -15.89 -11.48
CA LEU A 106 -6.25 -15.57 -12.88
C LEU A 106 -7.43 -14.78 -13.47
N ARG A 107 -8.67 -15.12 -13.12
CA ARG A 107 -9.86 -14.36 -13.51
C ARG A 107 -9.81 -12.91 -13.00
N TYR A 108 -9.40 -12.73 -11.75
CA TYR A 108 -9.23 -11.42 -11.13
C TYR A 108 -7.75 -11.04 -10.99
N ARG A 109 -6.97 -11.25 -12.06
CA ARG A 109 -5.51 -11.03 -12.03
C ARG A 109 -5.12 -9.61 -11.66
N PHE A 110 -5.91 -8.62 -12.04
CA PHE A 110 -5.70 -7.22 -11.63
C PHE A 110 -5.68 -7.04 -10.11
N LEU A 111 -6.42 -7.86 -9.36
CA LEU A 111 -6.42 -7.85 -7.89
C LEU A 111 -5.27 -8.70 -7.34
N ASP A 112 -5.03 -9.88 -7.90
CA ASP A 112 -3.91 -10.76 -7.49
C ASP A 112 -2.55 -10.07 -7.66
N LEU A 113 -2.39 -9.24 -8.70
CA LEU A 113 -1.17 -8.46 -8.92
C LEU A 113 -0.92 -7.40 -7.86
N ARG A 114 -1.91 -7.01 -7.03
CA ARG A 114 -1.70 -6.08 -5.90
C ARG A 114 -0.99 -6.72 -4.71
N ARG A 115 -0.87 -8.05 -4.69
CA ARG A 115 -0.22 -8.77 -3.59
C ARG A 115 1.27 -8.43 -3.51
N PRO A 116 1.85 -8.34 -2.30
CA PRO A 116 3.26 -7.97 -2.17
C PRO A 116 4.19 -8.95 -2.91
N ARG A 117 3.95 -10.26 -2.83
CA ARG A 117 4.71 -11.26 -3.62
C ARG A 117 4.70 -11.01 -5.13
N MET A 118 3.53 -10.70 -5.69
CA MET A 118 3.39 -10.46 -7.13
C MET A 118 4.08 -9.16 -7.56
N GLN A 119 3.94 -8.10 -6.75
CA GLN A 119 4.66 -6.83 -6.95
C GLN A 119 6.18 -7.02 -6.90
N ARG A 120 6.70 -7.79 -5.93
CA ARG A 120 8.14 -8.13 -5.84
C ARG A 120 8.62 -8.86 -7.09
N ASN A 121 7.86 -9.85 -7.57
CA ASN A 121 8.22 -10.60 -8.78
C ASN A 121 8.26 -9.70 -10.03
N LEU A 122 7.28 -8.82 -10.22
CA LEU A 122 7.26 -7.89 -11.35
C LEU A 122 8.40 -6.88 -11.30
N ARG A 123 8.70 -6.32 -10.11
CA ARG A 123 9.84 -5.43 -9.90
C ARG A 123 11.17 -6.14 -10.17
N LEU A 124 11.32 -7.38 -9.72
CA LEU A 124 12.52 -8.18 -9.98
C LEU A 124 12.69 -8.43 -11.48
N ARG A 125 11.62 -8.87 -12.17
CA ARG A 125 11.64 -9.06 -13.63
C ARG A 125 12.07 -7.78 -14.35
N HIS A 126 11.53 -6.63 -13.96
CA HIS A 126 11.93 -5.33 -14.52
C HIS A 126 13.42 -5.07 -14.29
N LYS A 127 13.93 -5.20 -13.06
CA LYS A 127 15.35 -4.98 -12.74
C LYS A 127 16.28 -5.91 -13.52
N VAL A 128 15.91 -7.18 -13.67
CA VAL A 128 16.68 -8.15 -14.46
C VAL A 128 16.72 -7.76 -15.94
N ALA A 129 15.59 -7.39 -16.52
CA ALA A 129 15.54 -6.95 -17.91
C ALA A 129 16.39 -5.68 -18.14
N MET A 130 16.35 -4.72 -17.20
CA MET A 130 17.19 -3.53 -17.25
C MET A 130 18.67 -3.88 -17.17
N ALA A 131 19.08 -4.70 -16.20
CA ALA A 131 20.48 -5.09 -16.03
C ALA A 131 21.05 -5.82 -17.27
N ILE A 132 20.24 -6.67 -17.92
CA ILE A 132 20.65 -7.35 -19.17
C ILE A 132 20.86 -6.33 -20.28
N ARG A 133 19.94 -5.37 -20.45
CA ARG A 133 20.06 -4.33 -21.48
C ARG A 133 21.26 -3.43 -21.23
N GLU A 134 21.43 -2.95 -20.00
CA GLU A 134 22.57 -2.11 -19.59
C GLU A 134 23.90 -2.82 -19.85
N TYR A 135 23.97 -4.12 -19.57
CA TYR A 135 25.17 -4.91 -19.87
C TYR A 135 25.43 -5.00 -21.37
N LEU A 136 24.43 -5.35 -22.18
CA LEU A 136 24.59 -5.52 -23.62
C LEU A 136 24.93 -4.19 -24.33
N ASP A 137 24.25 -3.10 -23.95
CA ASP A 137 24.49 -1.74 -24.43
C ASP A 137 25.95 -1.31 -24.14
N ALA A 138 26.43 -1.54 -22.92
CA ALA A 138 27.82 -1.26 -22.54
C ALA A 138 28.86 -2.06 -23.35
N HIS A 139 28.46 -3.17 -23.99
CA HIS A 139 29.30 -3.99 -24.86
C HIS A 139 29.06 -3.72 -26.36
N GLY A 140 28.34 -2.66 -26.70
CA GLY A 140 28.11 -2.23 -28.09
C GLY A 140 27.07 -3.07 -28.85
N PHE A 141 26.27 -3.88 -28.14
CA PHE A 141 25.13 -4.55 -28.76
C PHE A 141 23.99 -3.54 -28.98
N ILE A 142 23.28 -3.68 -30.10
CA ILE A 142 22.12 -2.85 -30.45
C ILE A 142 20.86 -3.71 -30.31
N GLU A 143 19.90 -3.26 -29.50
CA GLU A 143 18.55 -3.87 -29.41
C GLU A 143 17.75 -3.50 -30.68
N VAL A 144 17.25 -4.51 -31.40
CA VAL A 144 16.44 -4.38 -32.64
C VAL A 144 15.08 -5.02 -32.44
#